data_AF-A0A7Y3MD34-F1
#
_entry.id   AF-A0A7Y3MD34-F1
#
_cell.length_a   1.000
_cell.length_b   1.000
_cell.length_c   1.000
_cell.angle_alpha   90.00
_cell.angle_beta   90.00
_cell.angle_gamma   90.00
#
_symmetry.space_group_name_H-M   'P 1'
#
loop_
_entity.id
_entity.type
_entity.pdbx_description
1 polymer ?
#
loop_
_entity_poly.entity_id
_entity_poly.type
_entity_poly.pdbx_seq_one_letter_code
_entity_poly.pdbx_strand_id
1 'polypeptide(L)'
;MNQQGVALLAGLVLMAAVSLLALSAASGMVLQRSMASNFQESMLALQNASIASAYAQAWLFSRSDHERERGCQIDCLLPMAIHEGGTLPMNPEFESAAWWRNNAIPAGYNPATAQMEITPAQGAEPALWLIEEVHYESTGETEHESHAGGQAFYRIVSRGTGLNARSVVVTETIVARPWEGDFSAGPYPPNGPVETFCRQFDDVYACGHLAWRQTR
;
A
#
# COMPACT_ATOMS: atom_id res chain seq x y z
N MET A 1 -11.45 12.77 -74.97
CA MET A 1 -10.97 11.88 -73.88
C MET A 1 -10.97 12.64 -72.55
N ASN A 2 -11.89 12.24 -71.65
CA ASN A 2 -11.72 12.11 -70.19
C ASN A 2 -11.64 13.29 -69.19
N GLN A 3 -12.07 14.52 -69.47
CA GLN A 3 -12.18 15.53 -68.38
C GLN A 3 -13.15 15.11 -67.25
N GLN A 4 -14.27 14.46 -67.59
CA GLN A 4 -15.21 13.92 -66.59
C GLN A 4 -14.62 12.75 -65.79
N GLY A 5 -13.76 11.92 -66.40
CA GLY A 5 -13.09 10.81 -65.72
C GLY A 5 -12.03 11.27 -64.72
N VAL A 6 -11.28 12.34 -65.03
CA VAL A 6 -10.28 12.92 -64.13
C VAL A 6 -10.92 13.57 -62.91
N ALA A 7 -12.06 14.25 -63.08
CA ALA A 7 -12.79 14.85 -61.96
C ALA A 7 -13.34 13.80 -60.98
N LEU A 8 -13.84 12.67 -61.50
CA LEU A 8 -14.29 11.53 -60.68
C LEU A 8 -13.14 10.89 -59.89
N LEU A 9 -11.99 10.69 -60.53
CA LEU A 9 -10.80 10.14 -59.86
C LEU A 9 -10.27 11.09 -58.78
N ALA A 10 -10.21 12.40 -59.07
CA ALA A 10 -9.77 13.40 -58.09
C ALA A 10 -10.72 13.47 -56.89
N GLY A 11 -12.04 13.44 -57.11
CA GLY A 11 -13.04 13.38 -56.05
C GLY A 11 -12.94 12.12 -55.19
N LEU A 12 -12.67 10.97 -55.81
CA LEU A 12 -12.52 9.70 -55.12
C LEU A 12 -11.23 9.64 -54.28
N VAL A 13 -10.12 10.15 -54.80
CA VAL A 13 -8.86 10.28 -54.04
C VAL A 13 -9.04 11.24 -52.86
N LEU A 14 -9.73 12.36 -53.05
CA LEU A 14 -9.95 13.34 -51.99
C LEU A 14 -10.88 12.79 -50.89
N MET A 15 -11.95 12.09 -51.27
CA MET A 15 -12.79 11.33 -50.34
C MET A 15 -11.98 10.30 -49.54
N ALA A 16 -11.16 9.50 -50.22
CA ALA A 16 -10.32 8.49 -49.58
C ALA A 16 -9.32 9.12 -48.59
N ALA A 17 -8.68 10.23 -48.97
CA ALA A 17 -7.77 10.96 -48.10
C ALA A 17 -8.47 11.50 -46.84
N VAL A 18 -9.67 12.09 -46.99
CA VAL A 18 -10.47 12.59 -45.85
C VAL A 18 -10.91 11.44 -44.94
N SER A 19 -11.33 10.30 -45.50
CA SER A 19 -11.70 9.12 -44.70
C SER A 19 -10.52 8.57 -43.91
N LEU A 20 -9.32 8.48 -44.52
CA LEU A 20 -8.11 8.05 -43.82
C LEU A 20 -7.74 9.00 -42.67
N LEU A 21 -7.86 10.31 -42.89
CA LEU A 21 -7.65 11.31 -41.83
C LEU A 21 -8.66 11.15 -40.69
N ALA A 22 -9.95 10.97 -41.00
CA ALA A 22 -10.98 10.75 -40.00
C ALA A 22 -10.73 9.48 -39.17
N LEU A 23 -10.34 8.36 -39.81
CA LEU A 23 -9.97 7.13 -39.10
C LEU A 23 -8.75 7.35 -38.20
N SER A 24 -7.72 8.05 -38.69
CA SER A 24 -6.52 8.32 -37.89
C SER A 24 -6.85 9.15 -36.64
N ALA A 25 -7.67 10.19 -36.76
CA ALA A 25 -8.12 11.01 -35.62
C ALA A 25 -8.96 10.20 -34.63
N ALA A 26 -9.89 9.36 -35.12
CA ALA A 26 -10.69 8.47 -34.28
C ALA A 26 -9.82 7.48 -33.50
N SER A 27 -8.82 6.87 -34.15
CA SER A 27 -7.89 5.94 -33.50
C SER A 27 -7.05 6.62 -32.42
N GLY A 28 -6.59 7.86 -32.66
CA GLY A 28 -5.83 8.65 -31.68
C GLY A 28 -6.65 8.97 -30.44
N MET A 29 -7.93 9.36 -30.61
CA MET A 29 -8.82 9.64 -29.48
C MET A 29 -9.11 8.39 -28.62
N VAL A 30 -9.25 7.20 -29.24
CA VAL A 30 -9.45 5.95 -28.50
C VAL A 30 -8.22 5.62 -27.65
N LEU A 31 -7.02 5.77 -28.20
CA LEU A 31 -5.76 5.56 -27.47
C LEU A 31 -5.59 6.57 -26.32
N GLN A 32 -5.86 7.85 -26.57
CA GLN A 32 -5.80 8.88 -25.54
C GLN A 32 -6.77 8.59 -24.40
N ARG A 33 -7.99 8.16 -24.73
CA ARG A 33 -8.99 7.78 -23.74
C ARG A 33 -8.57 6.56 -22.92
N SER A 34 -7.99 5.55 -23.54
CA SER A 34 -7.51 4.37 -22.80
C SER A 34 -6.34 4.71 -21.90
N MET A 35 -5.39 5.55 -22.34
CA MET A 35 -4.29 6.04 -21.50
C MET A 35 -4.79 6.85 -20.30
N ALA A 36 -5.73 7.78 -20.52
CA ALA A 36 -6.32 8.57 -19.44
C ALA A 36 -7.06 7.69 -18.43
N SER A 37 -7.83 6.71 -18.91
CA SER A 37 -8.52 5.75 -18.05
C SER A 37 -7.53 4.89 -17.26
N ASN A 38 -6.49 4.35 -17.89
CA ASN A 38 -5.47 3.55 -17.21
C ASN A 38 -4.74 4.37 -16.14
N PHE A 39 -4.44 5.64 -16.43
CA PHE A 39 -3.83 6.53 -15.46
C PHE A 39 -4.73 6.78 -14.24
N GLN A 40 -6.02 7.06 -14.46
CA GLN A 40 -6.98 7.25 -13.38
C GLN A 40 -7.11 5.99 -12.50
N GLU A 41 -7.18 4.81 -13.14
CA GLU A 41 -7.22 3.52 -12.44
C GLU A 41 -5.96 3.25 -11.61
N SER A 42 -4.77 3.60 -12.12
CA SER A 42 -3.51 3.46 -11.38
C SER A 42 -3.41 4.44 -10.21
N MET A 43 -3.87 5.68 -10.39
CA MET A 43 -3.91 6.67 -9.31
C MET A 43 -4.82 6.24 -8.16
N LEU A 44 -6.00 5.69 -8.48
CA LEU A 44 -6.92 5.17 -7.47
C LEU A 44 -6.32 3.95 -6.75
N ALA A 45 -5.69 3.02 -7.48
CA ALA A 45 -5.01 1.88 -6.89
C ALA A 45 -3.90 2.32 -5.92
N LEU A 46 -3.10 3.32 -6.30
CA LEU A 46 -2.06 3.89 -5.44
C LEU A 46 -2.62 4.59 -4.21
N GLN A 47 -3.71 5.36 -4.37
CA GLN A 47 -4.41 5.97 -3.23
C GLN A 47 -4.88 4.90 -2.24
N ASN A 48 -5.49 3.82 -2.73
CA ASN A 48 -5.95 2.71 -1.88
C ASN A 48 -4.78 1.97 -1.21
N ALA A 49 -3.65 1.79 -1.90
CA ALA A 49 -2.44 1.24 -1.28
C ALA A 49 -1.92 2.16 -0.16
N SER A 50 -1.96 3.47 -0.37
CA SER A 50 -1.55 4.48 0.63
C SER A 50 -2.48 4.46 1.86
N ILE A 51 -3.79 4.27 1.65
CA ILE A 51 -4.75 4.06 2.74
C ILE A 51 -4.38 2.80 3.53
N ALA A 52 -4.13 1.67 2.86
CA ALA A 52 -3.72 0.44 3.55
C ALA A 52 -2.44 0.64 4.39
N SER A 53 -1.44 1.34 3.86
CA SER A 53 -0.21 1.67 4.58
C SER A 53 -0.46 2.53 5.81
N ALA A 54 -1.32 3.55 5.70
CA ALA A 54 -1.69 4.40 6.82
C ALA A 54 -2.40 3.60 7.94
N TYR A 55 -3.29 2.67 7.58
CA TYR A 55 -3.98 1.82 8.56
C TYR A 55 -3.03 0.82 9.23
N ALA A 56 -2.13 0.20 8.47
CA ALA A 56 -1.12 -0.72 9.02
C ALA A 56 -0.23 -0.01 10.04
N GLN A 57 0.24 1.19 9.70
CA GLN A 57 1.04 2.01 10.61
C GLN A 57 0.24 2.45 11.83
N ALA A 58 -0.94 3.04 11.66
CA ALA A 58 -1.76 3.45 12.80
C ALA A 58 -2.03 2.28 13.74
N TRP A 59 -2.30 1.09 13.21
CA TRP A 59 -2.47 -0.10 14.02
C TRP A 59 -1.19 -0.46 14.79
N LEU A 60 -0.04 -0.51 14.11
CA LEU A 60 1.28 -0.79 14.70
C LEU A 60 1.65 0.22 15.80
N PHE A 61 1.40 1.51 15.57
CA PHE A 61 1.71 2.57 16.53
C PHE A 61 0.66 2.71 17.64
N SER A 62 -0.52 2.11 17.49
CA SER A 62 -1.54 2.02 18.55
C SER A 62 -1.30 0.90 19.56
N ARG A 63 -0.31 0.04 19.31
CA ARG A 63 0.06 -1.04 20.23
C ARG A 63 0.70 -0.47 21.49
N SER A 64 0.51 -1.13 22.62
CA SER A 64 1.16 -0.77 23.89
C SER A 64 2.44 -1.60 24.05
N ASP A 65 3.45 -1.07 24.77
CA ASP A 65 4.75 -1.76 24.88
C ASP A 65 4.71 -3.05 25.64
N HIS A 66 3.70 -3.19 26.49
CA HIS A 66 3.46 -4.40 27.25
C HIS A 66 3.12 -5.62 26.38
N GLU A 67 2.84 -5.40 25.10
CA GLU A 67 2.46 -6.44 24.15
C GLU A 67 3.67 -7.12 23.50
N ARG A 68 4.90 -6.63 23.67
CA ARG A 68 6.12 -7.31 23.18
C ARG A 68 6.76 -8.15 24.29
N GLU A 69 6.70 -9.47 24.14
CA GLU A 69 7.25 -10.43 25.12
C GLU A 69 8.79 -10.39 25.20
N ARG A 70 9.35 -10.49 26.42
CA ARG A 70 10.81 -10.46 26.68
C ARG A 70 11.52 -11.67 26.07
N GLY A 71 12.66 -11.43 25.40
CA GLY A 71 13.53 -12.49 24.87
C GLY A 71 12.93 -13.21 23.67
N CYS A 72 11.76 -12.77 23.24
CA CYS A 72 11.17 -13.24 22.02
C CYS A 72 11.93 -12.65 20.82
N GLN A 73 12.37 -13.54 19.94
CA GLN A 73 13.00 -13.19 18.67
C GLN A 73 12.06 -13.41 17.48
N ILE A 74 10.96 -14.15 17.67
CA ILE A 74 10.01 -14.60 16.65
C ILE A 74 8.61 -14.63 17.27
N ASP A 75 7.61 -14.05 16.58
CA ASP A 75 6.19 -14.09 16.98
C ASP A 75 5.89 -13.45 18.36
N CYS A 76 6.52 -12.32 18.67
CA CYS A 76 6.41 -11.69 20.01
C CYS A 76 5.08 -10.98 20.27
N LEU A 77 4.25 -10.94 19.24
CA LEU A 77 2.98 -10.26 19.16
C LEU A 77 1.99 -11.32 18.65
N LEU A 78 1.66 -12.30 19.50
CA LEU A 78 0.81 -13.43 19.11
C LEU A 78 -0.63 -13.30 19.64
N PRO A 79 -1.63 -13.71 18.82
CA PRO A 79 -1.62 -13.87 17.36
C PRO A 79 -2.17 -12.59 16.72
N MET A 80 -1.30 -11.60 16.46
CA MET A 80 -1.71 -10.37 15.78
C MET A 80 -0.96 -10.21 14.44
N ALA A 81 -1.35 -9.21 13.64
CA ALA A 81 -1.09 -9.08 12.21
C ALA A 81 0.38 -8.83 11.79
N ILE A 82 1.36 -9.24 12.60
CA ILE A 82 2.80 -9.08 12.35
C ILE A 82 3.37 -10.46 12.08
N HIS A 83 3.95 -10.61 10.90
CA HIS A 83 4.64 -11.81 10.45
C HIS A 83 6.10 -11.81 10.90
N GLU A 84 6.63 -13.00 11.19
CA GLU A 84 8.07 -13.21 11.37
C GLU A 84 8.84 -12.86 10.08
N GLY A 85 10.02 -12.27 10.24
CA GLY A 85 10.94 -11.96 9.16
C GLY A 85 11.28 -13.16 8.28
N GLY A 86 11.03 -13.03 6.98
CA GLY A 86 11.31 -14.06 5.99
C GLY A 86 10.16 -15.06 5.78
N THR A 87 9.04 -14.92 6.48
CA THR A 87 7.85 -15.77 6.27
C THR A 87 6.95 -15.24 5.15
N LEU A 88 6.99 -13.94 4.86
CA LEU A 88 6.29 -13.40 3.71
C LEU A 88 7.05 -13.68 2.41
N PRO A 89 6.34 -13.84 1.27
CA PRO A 89 6.98 -13.92 -0.03
C PRO A 89 7.89 -12.71 -0.28
N MET A 90 9.03 -12.96 -0.93
CA MET A 90 9.98 -11.91 -1.28
C MET A 90 9.38 -10.86 -2.24
N ASN A 91 8.47 -11.28 -3.11
CA ASN A 91 7.81 -10.42 -4.11
C ASN A 91 6.29 -10.55 -4.03
N PRO A 92 5.65 -10.04 -2.96
CA PRO A 92 4.23 -10.20 -2.70
C PRO A 92 3.34 -9.50 -3.74
N GLU A 93 3.89 -8.60 -4.56
CA GLU A 93 3.18 -7.94 -5.67
C GLU A 93 2.76 -8.87 -6.80
N PHE A 94 3.37 -10.05 -6.91
CA PHE A 94 3.00 -11.08 -7.88
C PHE A 94 1.99 -12.08 -7.33
N GLU A 95 1.68 -12.02 -6.04
CA GLU A 95 0.71 -12.92 -5.43
C GLU A 95 -0.71 -12.64 -5.90
N SER A 96 -1.52 -13.70 -5.90
CA SER A 96 -2.92 -13.61 -6.36
C SER A 96 -3.79 -12.80 -5.40
N ALA A 97 -4.90 -12.24 -5.90
CA ALA A 97 -5.88 -11.57 -5.05
C ALA A 97 -6.44 -12.48 -3.94
N ALA A 98 -6.56 -13.79 -4.20
CA ALA A 98 -6.98 -14.77 -3.20
C ALA A 98 -5.94 -14.97 -2.10
N TRP A 99 -4.65 -15.02 -2.46
CA TRP A 99 -3.56 -15.07 -1.48
C TRP A 99 -3.60 -13.83 -0.57
N TRP A 100 -3.72 -12.65 -1.18
CA TRP A 100 -3.82 -11.40 -0.42
C TRP A 100 -5.00 -11.39 0.56
N ARG A 101 -6.19 -11.85 0.15
CA ARG A 101 -7.35 -11.93 1.06
C ARG A 101 -7.17 -12.91 2.23
N ASN A 102 -6.37 -13.95 2.04
CA ASN A 102 -6.17 -14.99 3.05
C ASN A 102 -5.05 -14.66 4.03
N ASN A 103 -4.10 -13.80 3.65
CA ASN A 103 -2.90 -13.51 4.44
C ASN A 103 -2.85 -12.08 4.95
N ALA A 104 -3.52 -11.14 4.28
CA ALA A 104 -3.46 -9.72 4.62
C ALA A 104 -4.69 -9.23 5.38
N ILE A 105 -4.54 -8.09 6.02
CA ILE A 105 -5.60 -7.45 6.79
C ILE A 105 -6.24 -6.32 5.96
N PRO A 106 -7.57 -6.20 5.92
CA PRO A 106 -8.22 -5.08 5.25
C PRO A 106 -8.01 -3.77 6.01
N ALA A 107 -7.78 -2.70 5.26
CA ALA A 107 -7.75 -1.35 5.81
C ALA A 107 -9.07 -1.08 6.55
N GLY A 108 -8.98 -0.58 7.79
CA GLY A 108 -10.14 -0.36 8.66
C GLY A 108 -10.55 -1.54 9.53
N TYR A 109 -9.95 -2.71 9.35
CA TYR A 109 -10.12 -3.84 10.27
C TYR A 109 -9.09 -3.80 11.39
N ASN A 110 -9.54 -3.91 12.63
CA ASN A 110 -8.68 -4.02 13.80
C ASN A 110 -8.42 -5.51 14.11
N PRO A 111 -7.22 -6.05 13.86
CA PRO A 111 -6.95 -7.46 14.13
C PRO A 111 -6.93 -7.81 15.63
N ALA A 112 -6.76 -6.82 16.53
CA ALA A 112 -6.77 -7.07 17.97
C ALA A 112 -8.19 -7.25 18.52
N THR A 113 -9.18 -6.53 17.98
CA THR A 113 -10.60 -6.64 18.40
C THR A 113 -11.43 -7.51 17.45
N ALA A 114 -10.86 -7.89 16.31
CA ALA A 114 -11.52 -8.59 15.22
C ALA A 114 -12.73 -7.83 14.62
N GLN A 115 -12.71 -6.49 14.66
CA GLN A 115 -13.82 -5.64 14.23
C GLN A 115 -13.44 -4.71 13.06
N MET A 116 -14.44 -4.39 12.23
CA MET A 116 -14.31 -3.34 11.22
C MET A 116 -14.71 -2.00 11.83
N GLU A 117 -13.73 -1.13 12.03
CA GLU A 117 -13.92 0.20 12.63
C GLU A 117 -14.44 1.20 11.59
N ILE A 118 -13.86 1.17 10.39
CA ILE A 118 -14.17 2.05 9.26
C ILE A 118 -14.01 1.24 7.97
N THR A 119 -14.76 1.58 6.92
CA THR A 119 -14.53 1.05 5.56
C THR A 119 -13.91 2.15 4.68
N PRO A 120 -12.58 2.22 4.55
CA PRO A 120 -11.91 3.44 4.06
C PRO A 120 -11.68 3.50 2.54
N ALA A 121 -11.74 2.37 1.82
CA ALA A 121 -11.31 2.29 0.43
C ALA A 121 -12.47 2.15 -0.56
N GLN A 122 -12.35 2.81 -1.71
CA GLN A 122 -13.23 2.61 -2.88
C GLN A 122 -12.41 1.95 -3.99
N GLY A 123 -12.69 0.70 -4.30
CA GLY A 123 -12.00 -0.07 -5.33
C GLY A 123 -12.74 -1.37 -5.61
N ALA A 124 -12.26 -2.12 -6.60
CA ALA A 124 -12.81 -3.44 -6.93
C ALA A 124 -12.64 -4.45 -5.79
N GLU A 125 -11.58 -4.28 -4.98
CA GLU A 125 -11.28 -5.07 -3.79
C GLU A 125 -10.89 -4.13 -2.64
N PRO A 126 -11.06 -4.56 -1.38
CA PRO A 126 -10.55 -3.82 -0.22
C PRO A 126 -9.05 -3.51 -0.37
N ALA A 127 -8.64 -2.36 0.16
CA ALA A 127 -7.23 -2.10 0.42
C ALA A 127 -6.74 -3.07 1.49
N LEU A 128 -5.59 -3.70 1.28
CA LEU A 128 -5.05 -4.77 2.14
C LEU A 128 -3.64 -4.42 2.57
N TRP A 129 -3.25 -4.81 3.78
CA TRP A 129 -1.91 -4.59 4.31
C TRP A 129 -1.36 -5.81 5.05
N LEU A 130 -0.03 -5.92 5.04
CA LEU A 130 0.77 -6.92 5.75
C LEU A 130 1.86 -6.18 6.52
N ILE A 131 2.25 -6.71 7.67
CA ILE A 131 3.39 -6.23 8.44
C ILE A 131 4.32 -7.40 8.70
N GLU A 132 5.61 -7.23 8.44
CA GLU A 132 6.65 -8.20 8.76
C GLU A 132 7.72 -7.51 9.61
N GLU A 133 8.14 -8.14 10.69
CA GLU A 133 9.30 -7.68 11.46
C GLU A 133 10.59 -8.12 10.76
N VAL A 134 11.39 -7.16 10.31
CA VAL A 134 12.63 -7.46 9.57
C VAL A 134 13.87 -7.40 10.45
N HIS A 135 13.83 -6.64 11.54
CA HIS A 135 14.94 -6.51 12.48
C HIS A 135 14.48 -6.01 13.85
N TYR A 136 15.21 -6.36 14.90
CA TYR A 136 15.01 -5.86 16.25
C TYR A 136 16.34 -5.65 16.96
N GLU A 137 16.50 -4.49 17.56
CA GLU A 137 17.65 -4.11 18.38
C GLU A 137 17.18 -4.00 19.84
N SER A 138 17.72 -4.85 20.72
CA SER A 138 17.43 -4.79 22.16
C SER A 138 18.40 -3.86 22.88
N THR A 139 17.91 -3.11 23.85
CA THR A 139 18.69 -2.20 24.70
C THR A 139 19.35 -2.88 25.89
N GLY A 140 19.03 -4.15 26.17
CA GLY A 140 19.72 -4.98 27.15
C GLY A 140 19.42 -4.66 28.62
N GLU A 141 18.58 -3.67 28.94
CA GLU A 141 18.15 -3.38 30.31
C GLU A 141 17.10 -4.40 30.78
N THR A 142 17.55 -5.59 31.18
CA THR A 142 16.70 -6.71 31.58
C THR A 142 16.30 -6.72 33.05
N GLU A 143 16.72 -5.74 33.87
CA GLU A 143 16.79 -6.02 35.30
C GLU A 143 15.44 -6.06 36.01
N HIS A 144 14.42 -5.23 35.74
CA HIS A 144 13.22 -5.22 36.59
C HIS A 144 11.82 -5.09 35.92
N GLU A 145 11.70 -5.04 34.58
CA GLU A 145 10.40 -4.81 33.93
C GLU A 145 9.98 -5.91 32.95
N SER A 146 8.69 -6.28 32.97
CA SER A 146 8.09 -7.41 32.24
C SER A 146 8.09 -7.30 30.70
N HIS A 147 8.87 -6.37 30.12
CA HIS A 147 8.75 -5.92 28.73
C HIS A 147 10.10 -5.92 28.00
N ALA A 148 10.08 -6.14 26.68
CA ALA A 148 11.28 -6.14 25.86
C ALA A 148 11.63 -4.72 25.39
N GLY A 149 12.45 -4.00 26.17
CA GLY A 149 13.01 -2.71 25.75
C GLY A 149 13.87 -2.83 24.49
N GLY A 150 13.67 -1.93 23.55
CA GLY A 150 14.39 -1.90 22.28
C GLY A 150 13.64 -1.20 21.14
N GLN A 151 14.13 -1.42 19.93
CA GLN A 151 13.57 -0.86 18.71
C GLN A 151 13.37 -1.96 17.66
N ALA A 152 12.19 -1.98 17.04
CA ALA A 152 11.89 -2.89 15.95
C ALA A 152 11.72 -2.16 14.62
N PHE A 153 12.09 -2.86 13.55
CA PHE A 153 11.98 -2.41 12.18
C PHE A 153 11.00 -3.30 11.44
N TYR A 154 10.04 -2.69 10.78
CA TYR A 154 8.95 -3.38 10.11
C TYR A 154 8.92 -3.05 8.64
N ARG A 155 8.69 -4.09 7.83
CA ARG A 155 8.31 -3.99 6.43
C ARG A 155 6.80 -4.05 6.33
N ILE A 156 6.20 -2.94 5.94
CA ILE A 156 4.77 -2.83 5.68
C ILE A 156 4.56 -2.95 4.17
N VAL A 157 3.78 -3.95 3.78
CA VAL A 157 3.40 -4.15 2.36
C VAL A 157 1.93 -3.83 2.22
N SER A 158 1.59 -2.95 1.29
CA SER A 158 0.23 -2.44 1.11
C SER A 158 -0.22 -2.61 -0.33
N ARG A 159 -1.40 -3.17 -0.49
CA ARG A 159 -2.04 -3.45 -1.78
C ARG A 159 -3.30 -2.61 -1.92
N GLY A 160 -3.39 -1.88 -3.02
CA GLY A 160 -4.59 -1.16 -3.44
C GLY A 160 -5.07 -1.62 -4.81
N THR A 161 -6.37 -1.44 -5.07
CA THR A 161 -6.98 -1.72 -6.37
C THR A 161 -7.72 -0.51 -6.91
N GLY A 162 -7.76 -0.34 -8.23
CA GLY A 162 -8.61 0.64 -8.91
C GLY A 162 -10.08 0.18 -8.93
N LEU A 163 -10.92 0.81 -9.75
CA LEU A 163 -12.29 0.34 -9.99
C LEU A 163 -12.29 -0.97 -10.79
N ASN A 164 -11.24 -1.19 -11.57
CA ASN A 164 -10.96 -2.47 -12.21
C ASN A 164 -10.06 -3.32 -11.31
N ALA A 165 -10.47 -4.57 -11.02
CA ALA A 165 -9.69 -5.53 -10.23
C ALA A 165 -8.30 -5.85 -10.82
N ARG A 166 -8.07 -5.53 -12.10
CA ARG A 166 -6.77 -5.67 -12.77
C ARG A 166 -5.83 -4.48 -12.53
N SER A 167 -6.36 -3.31 -12.15
CA SER A 167 -5.54 -2.18 -11.72
C SER A 167 -5.14 -2.41 -10.28
N VAL A 168 -3.89 -2.84 -10.08
CA VAL A 168 -3.35 -3.19 -8.75
C VAL A 168 -2.04 -2.45 -8.58
N VAL A 169 -1.90 -1.80 -7.44
CA VAL A 169 -0.65 -1.18 -7.00
C VAL A 169 -0.23 -1.82 -5.69
N VAL A 170 1.06 -2.11 -5.57
CA VAL A 170 1.65 -2.62 -4.32
C VAL A 170 2.81 -1.71 -3.93
N THR A 171 2.80 -1.30 -2.68
CA THR A 171 3.82 -0.44 -2.08
C THR A 171 4.43 -1.14 -0.88
N GLU A 172 5.70 -0.85 -0.65
CA GLU A 172 6.46 -1.35 0.50
C GLU A 172 7.05 -0.16 1.24
N THR A 173 6.93 -0.16 2.56
CA THR A 173 7.46 0.88 3.44
C THR A 173 8.20 0.23 4.59
N ILE A 174 9.41 0.72 4.89
CA ILE A 174 10.14 0.37 6.11
C ILE A 174 9.85 1.42 7.17
N VAL A 175 9.41 0.98 8.35
CA VAL A 175 9.16 1.83 9.51
C VAL A 175 9.91 1.33 10.72
N ALA A 176 10.38 2.25 11.56
CA ALA A 176 10.91 1.94 12.87
C ALA A 176 9.87 2.28 13.96
N ARG A 177 9.79 1.43 14.99
CA ARG A 177 8.99 1.68 16.19
C ARG A 177 9.83 1.34 17.42
N PRO A 178 10.06 2.31 18.32
CA PRO A 178 10.57 2.04 19.66
C PRO A 178 9.53 1.25 20.48
N TRP A 179 9.97 0.29 21.28
CA TRP A 179 9.16 -0.52 22.22
C TRP A 179 9.56 -0.24 23.68
N GLU A 180 10.19 0.90 23.93
CA GLU A 180 10.74 1.27 25.22
C GLU A 180 10.37 2.71 25.58
N GLY A 181 10.12 2.93 26.87
CA GLY A 181 9.78 4.21 27.46
C GLY A 181 8.29 4.36 27.76
N ASP A 182 7.97 5.33 28.63
CA ASP A 182 6.58 5.72 28.91
C ASP A 182 6.05 6.59 27.77
N PHE A 183 5.31 5.99 26.83
CA PHE A 183 4.66 6.74 25.76
C PHE A 183 3.16 6.48 25.66
N SER A 184 2.45 7.46 25.09
CA SER A 184 1.04 7.30 24.74
C SER A 184 0.91 6.57 23.41
N ALA A 185 0.17 5.46 23.41
CA ALA A 185 -0.17 4.73 22.19
C ALA A 185 -0.83 5.65 21.16
N GLY A 186 -0.49 5.44 19.90
CA GLY A 186 -1.11 6.13 18.79
C GLY A 186 -2.61 5.81 18.66
N PRO A 187 -3.41 6.70 18.08
CA PRO A 187 -4.82 6.44 17.84
C PRO A 187 -5.01 5.44 16.68
N TYR A 188 -5.97 4.54 16.84
CA TYR A 188 -6.52 3.70 15.77
C TYR A 188 -8.05 3.86 15.76
N PRO A 189 -8.71 4.10 14.61
CA PRO A 189 -8.18 4.27 13.25
C PRO A 189 -7.29 5.52 13.08
N PRO A 190 -6.52 5.64 11.96
CA PRO A 190 -5.63 6.77 11.71
C PRO A 190 -6.38 8.10 11.76
N ASN A 191 -5.97 9.01 12.66
CA ASN A 191 -6.54 10.35 12.78
C ASN A 191 -5.51 11.48 12.58
N GLY A 192 -4.31 11.13 12.11
CA GLY A 192 -3.19 12.06 11.93
C GLY A 192 -1.91 11.37 11.44
N PRO A 193 -0.83 12.14 11.24
CA PRO A 193 0.46 11.63 10.83
C PRO A 193 1.11 10.77 11.93
N VAL A 194 1.78 9.69 11.52
CA VAL A 194 2.53 8.77 12.39
C VAL A 194 3.65 9.51 13.12
N GLU A 195 4.20 10.55 12.52
CA GLU A 195 5.20 11.44 13.08
C GLU A 195 4.73 12.07 14.41
N THR A 196 3.42 12.17 14.64
CA THR A 196 2.86 12.65 15.92
C THR A 196 3.21 11.72 17.08
N PHE A 197 3.15 10.40 16.85
CA PHE A 197 3.58 9.40 17.83
C PHE A 197 5.09 9.51 18.10
N CYS A 198 5.88 9.69 17.03
CA CYS A 198 7.34 9.71 17.11
C CYS A 198 7.92 10.93 17.84
N ARG A 199 7.16 12.02 17.99
CA ARG A 199 7.59 13.20 18.77
C ARG A 199 7.76 12.93 20.27
N GLN A 200 7.32 11.77 20.75
CA GLN A 200 7.46 11.37 22.15
C GLN A 200 8.85 10.81 22.47
N PHE A 201 9.65 10.48 21.45
CA PHE A 201 10.98 9.90 21.62
C PHE A 201 12.05 10.94 21.28
N ASP A 202 13.15 10.90 22.02
CA ASP A 202 14.36 11.64 21.67
C ASP A 202 15.05 11.04 20.43
N ASP A 203 15.96 11.79 19.81
CA ASP A 203 16.71 11.39 18.59
C ASP A 203 17.60 10.13 18.76
N VAL A 204 17.58 9.49 19.93
CA VAL A 204 18.30 8.24 20.23
C VAL A 204 17.68 7.05 19.49
N TYR A 205 16.36 7.03 19.32
CA TYR A 205 15.67 5.95 18.61
C TYR A 205 15.09 6.44 17.29
N ALA A 206 15.37 5.72 16.21
CA ALA A 206 14.61 5.94 14.97
C ALA A 206 13.10 5.66 15.17
N CYS A 207 12.25 6.52 14.62
CA CYS A 207 10.81 6.30 14.69
C CYS A 207 10.15 6.81 13.41
N GLY A 208 9.17 6.04 12.93
CA GLY A 208 8.40 6.39 11.74
C GLY A 208 9.08 5.91 10.46
N HIS A 209 8.84 6.64 9.38
CA HIS A 209 9.25 6.26 8.03
C HIS A 209 10.77 6.31 7.81
N LEU A 210 11.34 5.18 7.37
CA LEU A 210 12.76 5.10 7.00
C LEU A 210 12.97 5.03 5.48
N ALA A 211 12.14 4.25 4.78
CA ALA A 211 12.23 4.09 3.33
C ALA A 211 10.87 3.67 2.74
N TRP A 212 10.65 3.95 1.46
CA TRP A 212 9.48 3.45 0.73
C TRP A 212 9.81 3.16 -0.73
N ARG A 213 9.07 2.22 -1.34
CA ARG A 213 9.10 1.96 -2.78
C ARG A 213 7.74 1.49 -3.28
N GLN A 214 7.45 1.76 -4.55
CA GLN A 214 6.35 1.13 -5.27
C GLN A 214 6.92 -0.06 -6.07
N THR A 215 6.35 -1.25 -5.90
CA THR A 215 6.81 -2.48 -6.56
C THR A 215 5.91 -2.91 -7.72
N ARG A 216 4.68 -2.40 -7.78
CA ARG A 216 3.72 -2.63 -8.87
C ARG A 216 2.78 -1.45 -9.06
#